data_AF-A0A947GHJ5-F1
#
_entry.id   AF-A0A947GHJ5-F1
#
_cell.length_a   1.000
_cell.length_b   1.000
_cell.length_c   1.000
_cell.angle_alpha   90.00
_cell.angle_beta   90.00
_cell.angle_gamma   90.00
#
_symmetry.space_group_name_H-M   'P 1'
#
loop_
_entity.id
_entity.type
_entity.pdbx_description
1 polymer ?
#
loop_
_entity_poly.entity_id
_entity_poly.type
_entity_poly.pdbx_seq_one_letter_code
_entity_poly.pdbx_strand_id
1 'polypeptide(L)'
;MANTKSAIKRIKKNEKRRLRNLAIRKTVRIAVKRVERALKGQSVEEALAQYNEAAKALEKAASKGAIHRNKAARKKSRLMKKINELKNRSNPQEQAPNKPKKTTFFTRSFFLSLPVVYPKHQKARSTADSLGTAPVFSPRSIHASSRKIAVRRSGATRADRRRAIFTANGWTPRVAASASGASAASRTMSMSRTC
;
A
#
# COMPACT_ATOMS: atom_id res chain seq x y z
N MET A 1 8.12 10.53 -34.41
CA MET A 1 7.54 11.90 -34.46
C MET A 1 6.09 11.89 -33.98
N ALA A 2 5.61 13.00 -33.44
CA ALA A 2 4.19 13.16 -33.12
C ALA A 2 3.49 13.84 -34.29
N ASN A 3 2.66 13.08 -35.02
CA ASN A 3 2.06 13.56 -36.27
C ASN A 3 0.74 14.30 -36.04
N THR A 4 0.10 14.10 -34.89
CA THR A 4 -1.18 14.75 -34.56
C THR A 4 -0.97 16.01 -33.70
N LYS A 5 -1.79 17.04 -33.94
CA LYS A 5 -1.75 18.31 -33.19
C LYS A 5 -1.88 18.10 -31.66
N SER A 6 -2.67 17.12 -31.24
CA SER A 6 -2.84 16.76 -29.82
C SER A 6 -1.56 16.13 -29.23
N ALA A 7 -0.87 15.27 -29.97
CA ALA A 7 0.37 14.65 -29.54
C ALA A 7 1.51 15.66 -29.37
N ILE A 8 1.69 16.58 -30.32
CA ILE A 8 2.67 17.67 -30.22
C ILE A 8 2.43 18.52 -28.96
N LYS A 9 1.16 18.85 -28.67
CA LYS A 9 0.77 19.57 -27.44
C LYS A 9 1.11 18.78 -26.17
N ARG A 10 0.89 17.45 -26.17
CA ARG A 10 1.23 16.58 -25.02
C ARG A 10 2.74 16.54 -24.78
N ILE A 11 3.57 16.42 -25.82
CA ILE A 11 5.04 16.45 -25.71
C ILE A 11 5.50 17.76 -25.05
N LYS A 12 5.04 18.91 -25.56
CA LYS A 12 5.38 20.23 -24.98
C LYS A 12 4.99 20.33 -23.50
N LYS A 13 3.80 19.85 -23.12
CA LYS A 13 3.35 19.83 -21.71
C LYS A 13 4.16 18.87 -20.84
N ASN A 14 4.50 17.70 -21.38
CA ASN A 14 5.27 16.67 -20.67
C ASN A 14 6.69 17.16 -20.38
N GLU A 15 7.34 17.82 -21.33
CA GLU A 15 8.69 18.37 -21.11
C GLU A 15 8.70 19.43 -20.02
N LYS A 16 7.75 20.38 -20.05
CA LYS A 16 7.58 21.38 -18.96
C LYS A 16 7.33 20.73 -17.60
N ARG A 17 6.57 19.63 -17.54
CA ARG A 17 6.35 18.86 -16.29
C ARG A 17 7.61 18.11 -15.86
N ARG A 18 8.35 17.53 -16.81
CA ARG A 18 9.59 16.79 -16.59
C ARG A 18 10.65 17.69 -15.96
N LEU A 19 10.90 18.87 -16.53
CA LEU A 19 11.89 19.82 -16.03
C LEU A 19 11.59 20.27 -14.59
N ARG A 20 10.34 20.64 -14.30
CA ARG A 20 9.91 21.01 -12.94
C ARG A 20 10.07 19.86 -11.94
N ASN A 21 9.63 18.66 -12.32
CA ASN A 21 9.75 17.47 -11.47
C ASN A 21 11.20 17.05 -11.27
N LEU A 22 12.06 17.23 -12.28
CA LEU A 22 13.48 16.94 -12.18
C LEU A 22 14.15 17.83 -11.13
N ALA A 23 13.90 19.14 -11.16
CA ALA A 23 14.43 20.07 -10.17
C ALA A 23 13.98 19.70 -8.74
N ILE A 24 12.68 19.48 -8.54
CA ILE A 24 12.13 19.11 -7.21
C ILE A 24 12.69 17.75 -6.72
N ARG A 25 12.83 16.76 -7.61
CA ARG A 25 13.41 15.47 -7.24
C ARG A 25 14.90 15.57 -6.91
N LYS A 26 15.64 16.45 -7.60
CA LYS A 26 17.05 16.72 -7.33
C LYS A 26 17.22 17.36 -5.94
N THR A 27 16.45 18.39 -5.61
CA THR A 27 16.53 19.04 -4.28
C THR A 27 16.22 18.06 -3.15
N VAL A 28 15.16 17.25 -3.28
CA VAL A 28 14.84 16.21 -2.30
C VAL A 28 15.96 15.17 -2.18
N ARG A 29 16.56 14.75 -3.30
CA ARG A 29 17.67 13.78 -3.27
C ARG A 29 18.87 14.36 -2.54
N ILE A 30 19.19 15.64 -2.75
CA ILE A 30 20.28 16.34 -2.06
C ILE A 30 19.99 16.44 -0.56
N ALA A 31 18.78 16.87 -0.17
CA ALA A 31 18.40 16.97 1.24
C ALA A 31 18.50 15.62 1.97
N VAL A 32 18.03 14.54 1.36
CA VAL A 32 18.19 13.18 1.94
C VAL A 32 19.67 12.79 2.07
N LYS A 33 20.49 13.11 1.07
CA LYS A 33 21.95 12.85 1.13
C LYS A 33 22.63 13.64 2.24
N ARG A 34 22.19 14.86 2.55
CA ARG A 34 22.74 15.66 3.67
C ARG A 34 22.51 14.97 5.01
N VAL A 35 21.30 14.48 5.25
CA VAL A 35 20.97 13.68 6.44
C VAL A 35 21.82 12.41 6.50
N GLU A 36 21.94 11.68 5.38
CA GLU A 36 22.76 10.47 5.33
C GLU A 36 24.25 10.74 5.57
N ARG A 37 24.77 11.93 5.24
CA ARG A 37 26.14 12.36 5.57
C ARG A 37 26.28 12.67 7.07
N ALA A 38 25.35 13.41 7.67
CA ALA A 38 25.35 13.68 9.10
C ALA A 38 25.28 12.38 9.93
N LEU A 39 24.47 11.41 9.49
CA LEU A 39 24.40 10.09 10.12
C LEU A 39 25.73 9.31 10.11
N LYS A 40 26.60 9.56 9.12
CA LYS A 40 27.93 8.93 9.07
C LYS A 40 28.91 9.59 10.05
N GLY A 41 28.74 10.88 10.33
CA GLY A 41 29.53 11.61 11.34
C GLY A 41 29.10 11.32 12.78
N GLN A 42 28.08 10.49 13.00
CA GLN A 42 27.56 10.10 14.32
C GLN A 42 27.04 11.25 15.20
N SER A 43 26.87 12.46 14.66
CA SER A 43 26.28 13.61 15.34
C SER A 43 24.74 13.56 15.32
N VAL A 44 24.13 13.33 16.49
CA VAL A 44 22.66 13.22 16.62
C VAL A 44 21.97 14.57 16.40
N GLU A 45 22.53 15.65 16.94
CA GLU A 45 21.94 16.99 16.87
C GLU A 45 21.92 17.54 15.44
N GLU A 46 23.04 17.43 14.73
CA GLU A 46 23.15 17.82 13.33
C GLU A 46 22.22 16.99 12.43
N ALA A 47 22.12 15.68 12.68
CA ALA A 47 21.22 14.80 11.95
C ALA A 47 19.75 15.20 12.12
N LEU A 48 19.35 15.64 13.32
CA LEU A 48 18.00 16.13 13.61
C LEU A 48 17.70 17.46 12.90
N ALA A 49 18.64 18.40 12.94
CA ALA A 49 18.51 19.68 12.24
C ALA A 49 18.34 19.48 10.72
N GLN A 50 19.22 18.67 10.11
CA GLN A 50 19.15 18.33 8.68
C GLN A 50 17.89 17.52 8.34
N TYR A 51 17.42 16.66 9.26
CA TYR A 51 16.19 15.91 9.07
C TYR A 51 14.97 16.83 8.96
N ASN A 52 14.89 17.88 9.77
CA ASN A 52 13.77 18.83 9.73
C ASN A 52 13.68 19.54 8.37
N GLU A 53 14.81 19.94 7.79
CA GLU A 53 14.87 20.49 6.44
C GLU A 53 14.43 19.46 5.38
N ALA A 54 14.96 18.23 5.47
CA ALA A 54 14.61 17.16 4.55
C ALA A 54 13.12 16.79 4.63
N ALA A 55 12.54 16.80 5.82
CA ALA A 55 11.12 16.54 6.06
C ALA A 55 10.24 17.59 5.39
N LYS A 56 10.57 18.89 5.56
CA LYS A 56 9.89 20.01 4.89
C LYS A 56 10.00 19.90 3.36
N ALA A 57 11.18 19.58 2.84
CA ALA A 57 11.39 19.40 1.39
C ALA A 57 10.58 18.22 0.82
N LEU A 58 10.49 17.10 1.55
CA LEU A 58 9.73 15.91 1.16
C LEU A 58 8.22 16.18 1.08
N GLU A 59 7.66 16.92 2.03
CA GLU A 59 6.24 17.26 2.03
C GLU A 59 5.91 18.28 0.94
N LYS A 60 6.73 19.32 0.77
CA LYS A 60 6.57 20.26 -0.34
C LYS A 60 6.61 19.55 -1.70
N ALA A 61 7.47 18.55 -1.86
CA ALA A 61 7.52 17.74 -3.07
C ALA A 61 6.30 16.82 -3.26
N ALA A 62 5.71 16.35 -2.15
CA ALA A 62 4.48 15.56 -2.17
C ALA A 62 3.25 16.41 -2.53
N SER A 63 3.12 17.60 -1.93
CA SER A 63 2.04 18.55 -2.23
C SER A 63 2.09 19.02 -3.68
N LYS A 64 3.29 19.19 -4.26
CA LYS A 64 3.49 19.51 -5.68
C LYS A 64 3.26 18.30 -6.62
N GLY A 65 2.99 17.11 -6.10
CA GLY A 65 2.78 15.89 -6.89
C GLY A 65 4.04 15.34 -7.57
N ALA A 66 5.23 15.84 -7.24
CA ALA A 66 6.49 15.36 -7.81
C ALA A 66 6.89 13.98 -7.25
N ILE A 67 6.46 13.68 -6.02
CA ILE A 67 6.66 12.43 -5.28
C ILE A 67 5.31 12.02 -4.67
N HIS A 68 4.98 10.73 -4.68
CA HIS A 68 3.75 10.25 -4.04
C HIS A 68 3.82 10.38 -2.51
N ARG A 69 2.70 10.70 -1.84
CA ARG A 69 2.59 10.84 -0.38
C ARG A 69 3.21 9.67 0.40
N ASN A 70 2.90 8.43 -0.01
CA ASN A 70 3.47 7.22 0.62
C ASN A 70 4.99 7.10 0.41
N LYS A 71 5.53 7.63 -0.69
CA LYS A 71 6.99 7.64 -0.93
C LYS A 71 7.67 8.68 -0.04
N ALA A 72 7.04 9.83 0.19
CA ALA A 72 7.52 10.81 1.16
C ALA A 72 7.47 10.26 2.59
N ALA A 73 6.34 9.68 3.00
CA ALA A 73 6.17 9.06 4.33
C ALA A 73 7.17 7.92 4.59
N ARG A 74 7.37 7.02 3.61
CA ARG A 74 8.39 5.95 3.70
C ARG A 74 9.80 6.51 3.92
N LYS A 75 10.16 7.59 3.22
CA LYS A 75 11.48 8.22 3.39
C LYS A 75 11.63 8.86 4.77
N LYS A 76 10.63 9.61 5.23
CA LYS A 76 10.60 10.20 6.58
C LYS A 76 10.78 9.15 7.66
N SER A 77 9.97 8.08 7.62
CA SER A 77 10.04 6.98 8.58
C SER A 77 11.41 6.29 8.59
N ARG A 78 11.98 6.00 7.42
CA ARG A 78 13.30 5.35 7.33
C ARG A 78 14.43 6.21 7.88
N LEU A 79 14.41 7.53 7.65
CA LEU A 79 15.44 8.43 8.19
C LEU A 79 15.31 8.54 9.71
N MET A 80 14.09 8.69 10.24
CA MET A 80 13.89 8.73 11.69
C MET A 80 14.30 7.44 12.39
N LYS A 81 14.02 6.28 11.78
CA LYS A 81 14.47 4.99 12.34
C LYS A 81 15.98 4.97 12.54
N LYS A 82 16.75 5.40 11.54
CA LYS A 82 18.22 5.48 11.64
C LYS A 82 18.69 6.44 12.74
N ILE A 83 18.06 7.60 12.87
CA ILE A 83 18.39 8.57 13.93
C ILE A 83 18.08 7.97 15.31
N ASN A 84 16.92 7.33 15.46
CA ASN A 84 16.53 6.67 16.70
C ASN A 84 17.46 5.50 17.04
N GLU A 85 17.88 4.72 16.04
CA GLU A 85 18.87 3.64 16.22
C GLU A 85 20.19 4.21 16.78
N LEU A 86 20.68 5.36 16.28
CA LEU A 86 21.86 6.02 16.84
C LEU A 86 21.62 6.51 18.27
N LYS A 87 20.47 7.13 18.56
CA LYS A 87 20.10 7.58 19.91
C LYS A 87 19.99 6.42 20.91
N ASN A 88 19.48 5.29 20.46
CA ASN A 88 19.32 4.10 21.29
C ASN A 88 20.68 3.41 21.53
N ARG A 89 21.64 3.50 20.61
CA ARG A 89 23.01 3.00 20.83
C ARG A 89 23.73 3.77 21.94
N SER A 90 23.51 5.09 22.02
CA SER A 90 24.10 5.92 23.08
C SER A 90 23.50 5.70 24.47
N ASN A 91 22.36 4.99 24.58
CA ASN A 91 21.70 4.72 25.84
C ASN A 91 21.46 3.20 26.00
N PRO A 92 22.42 2.44 26.54
CA PRO A 92 22.36 0.97 26.60
C PRO A 92 21.20 0.41 27.45
N GLN A 93 20.56 1.24 28.28
CA GLN A 93 19.59 0.83 29.31
C GLN A 93 18.15 1.24 28.96
N GLU A 94 17.63 0.95 27.76
CA GLU A 94 16.16 0.90 27.58
C GLU A 94 15.73 0.13 26.33
N GLN A 95 15.60 -1.19 26.44
CA GLN A 95 14.91 -2.03 25.45
C GLN A 95 14.02 -3.08 26.12
N ALA A 96 13.10 -2.64 26.99
CA ALA A 96 11.84 -3.35 27.08
C ALA A 96 11.00 -2.96 25.84
N PRO A 97 10.30 -3.89 25.17
CA PRO A 97 9.39 -3.52 24.09
C PRO A 97 8.42 -2.48 24.64
N ASN A 98 8.42 -1.27 24.06
CA ASN A 98 7.37 -0.29 24.31
C ASN A 98 6.04 -1.02 24.06
N LYS A 99 5.35 -1.40 25.14
CA LYS A 99 4.08 -2.15 25.09
C LYS A 99 3.18 -1.43 24.09
N PRO A 100 2.47 -2.15 23.20
CA PRO A 100 1.55 -1.50 22.27
C PRO A 100 0.65 -0.58 23.07
N LYS A 101 0.64 0.73 22.74
CA LYS A 101 -0.21 1.71 23.41
C LYS A 101 -1.64 1.24 23.26
N LYS A 102 -2.18 0.64 24.34
CA LYS A 102 -3.54 0.14 24.53
C LYS A 102 -4.35 0.13 23.23
N THR A 103 -4.11 -0.85 22.35
CA THR A 103 -5.16 -1.31 21.45
C THR A 103 -6.14 -2.04 22.35
N THR A 104 -7.05 -1.29 22.97
CA THR A 104 -8.26 -1.86 23.57
C THR A 104 -9.03 -2.48 22.43
N PHE A 105 -8.71 -3.73 22.13
CA PHE A 105 -9.67 -4.63 21.51
C PHE A 105 -10.88 -4.58 22.40
N PHE A 106 -11.99 -4.14 21.81
CA PHE A 106 -13.32 -4.21 22.38
C PHE A 106 -13.63 -5.68 22.68
N THR A 107 -13.19 -6.15 23.85
CA THR A 107 -13.59 -7.41 24.43
C THR A 107 -15.04 -7.27 24.85
N ARG A 108 -15.95 -7.48 23.90
CA ARG A 108 -17.33 -7.87 24.23
C ARG A 108 -17.30 -9.34 24.63
N SER A 109 -16.82 -9.58 25.84
CA SER A 109 -17.11 -10.79 26.58
C SER A 109 -18.56 -10.70 27.05
N PHE A 110 -19.44 -11.48 26.43
CA PHE A 110 -20.55 -12.15 27.12
C PHE A 110 -20.98 -13.33 26.22
N PHE A 111 -20.43 -14.51 26.47
CA PHE A 111 -21.12 -15.62 27.16
C PHE A 111 -22.28 -16.20 26.33
N LEU A 112 -22.05 -17.33 25.64
CA LEU A 112 -22.76 -18.61 25.87
C LEU A 112 -22.28 -19.71 24.89
N SER A 113 -21.72 -20.78 25.46
CA SER A 113 -21.89 -22.21 25.12
C SER A 113 -22.14 -22.64 23.66
N LEU A 114 -21.20 -23.41 23.10
CA LEU A 114 -21.46 -24.73 22.47
C LEU A 114 -20.14 -25.49 22.25
N PRO A 115 -19.99 -26.73 22.75
CA PRO A 115 -18.83 -27.56 22.46
C PRO A 115 -19.05 -28.28 21.12
N VAL A 116 -18.17 -28.08 20.14
CA VAL A 116 -18.03 -29.01 19.01
C VAL A 116 -16.57 -29.42 18.91
N VAL A 117 -16.35 -30.68 19.26
CA VAL A 117 -15.14 -31.46 19.16
C VAL A 117 -14.57 -31.40 17.74
N TYR A 118 -13.29 -31.06 17.60
CA TYR A 118 -12.52 -31.36 16.38
C TYR A 118 -11.26 -32.17 16.75
N PRO A 119 -11.13 -33.41 16.28
CA PRO A 119 -10.02 -34.30 16.64
C PRO A 119 -8.72 -33.90 15.92
N LYS A 120 -7.62 -33.97 16.67
CA LYS A 120 -6.24 -33.79 16.19
C LYS A 120 -5.85 -34.97 15.30
N HIS A 121 -5.67 -34.76 14.00
CA HIS A 121 -4.87 -35.68 13.18
C HIS A 121 -3.40 -35.27 13.26
N GLN A 122 -2.65 -35.93 14.16
CA GLN A 122 -1.18 -35.94 14.11
C GLN A 122 -0.75 -36.90 12.99
N LYS A 123 -0.22 -36.38 11.88
CA LYS A 123 0.60 -37.20 10.98
C LYS A 123 2.04 -37.10 11.44
N ALA A 124 2.53 -38.22 11.97
CA ALA A 124 3.92 -38.49 12.29
C ALA A 124 4.83 -38.13 11.10
N ARG A 125 5.89 -37.37 11.37
CA ARG A 125 7.08 -37.36 10.51
C ARG A 125 8.07 -38.32 11.14
N SER A 126 8.08 -39.55 10.65
CA SER A 126 9.15 -40.51 10.95
C SER A 126 10.40 -40.12 10.17
N THR A 127 11.50 -40.01 10.90
CA THR A 127 12.88 -39.97 10.45
C THR A 127 13.30 -41.32 9.88
N ALA A 128 13.94 -41.34 8.71
CA ALA A 128 14.98 -42.31 8.34
C ALA A 128 15.71 -41.82 7.07
N ASP A 129 16.97 -41.48 7.25
CA ASP A 129 18.15 -41.95 6.50
C ASP A 129 18.29 -41.78 4.98
N SER A 130 19.41 -41.12 4.64
CA SER A 130 20.39 -41.45 3.61
C SER A 130 19.92 -41.80 2.18
N LEU A 131 20.35 -40.99 1.22
CA LEU A 131 21.31 -41.32 0.15
C LEU A 131 21.18 -40.26 -0.96
N GLY A 132 22.32 -39.80 -1.47
CA GLY A 132 22.42 -38.67 -2.37
C GLY A 132 21.67 -38.86 -3.69
N THR A 133 21.07 -37.78 -4.19
CA THR A 133 20.86 -37.53 -5.63
C THR A 133 20.72 -36.02 -5.81
N ALA A 134 21.62 -35.42 -6.59
CA ALA A 134 21.62 -33.99 -6.90
C ALA A 134 20.37 -33.58 -7.70
N PRO A 135 19.84 -32.35 -7.53
CA PRO A 135 18.79 -31.87 -8.42
C PRO A 135 19.40 -31.47 -9.78
N VAL A 136 19.28 -32.37 -10.76
CA VAL A 136 19.51 -32.06 -12.17
C VAL A 136 18.42 -31.09 -12.62
N PHE A 137 18.80 -29.85 -12.90
CA PHE A 137 17.90 -28.80 -13.38
C PHE A 137 17.52 -29.10 -14.84
N SER A 138 16.44 -29.85 -15.05
CA SER A 138 15.83 -30.01 -16.38
C SER A 138 14.97 -28.78 -16.70
N PRO A 139 15.19 -28.09 -17.84
CA PRO A 139 14.39 -26.94 -18.22
C PRO A 139 12.99 -27.40 -18.59
N ARG A 140 12.00 -27.10 -17.73
CA ARG A 140 10.61 -27.41 -18.03
C ARG A 140 10.11 -26.54 -19.18
N SER A 141 10.12 -27.17 -20.34
CA SER A 141 9.45 -26.84 -21.58
C SER A 141 8.20 -25.97 -21.40
N ILE A 142 8.18 -24.86 -22.12
CA ILE A 142 6.98 -24.09 -22.46
C ILE A 142 6.01 -25.05 -23.16
N HIS A 143 4.89 -25.38 -22.52
CA HIS A 143 3.74 -25.93 -23.23
C HIS A 143 2.57 -24.97 -23.06
N ALA A 144 2.29 -24.29 -24.17
CA ALA A 144 1.04 -23.61 -24.40
C ALA A 144 -0.09 -24.64 -24.34
N SER A 145 -1.04 -24.45 -23.43
CA SER A 145 -2.38 -24.99 -23.62
C SER A 145 -3.42 -23.94 -23.18
N SER A 146 -3.86 -23.21 -24.20
CA SER A 146 -5.26 -22.90 -24.47
C SER A 146 -6.24 -23.02 -23.30
N ARG A 147 -6.61 -21.89 -22.70
CA ARG A 147 -7.96 -21.69 -22.15
C ARG A 147 -8.36 -20.20 -22.18
N LYS A 148 -8.36 -19.62 -23.38
CA LYS A 148 -9.20 -18.45 -23.66
C LYS A 148 -10.62 -18.95 -23.93
N ILE A 149 -11.44 -19.08 -22.89
CA ILE A 149 -12.89 -19.08 -23.05
C ILE A 149 -13.34 -17.62 -22.89
N ALA A 150 -13.29 -16.90 -24.00
CA ALA A 150 -13.90 -15.58 -24.09
C ALA A 150 -15.37 -15.75 -24.47
N VAL A 151 -16.27 -15.79 -23.49
CA VAL A 151 -17.70 -15.65 -23.78
C VAL A 151 -17.97 -14.18 -24.08
N ARG A 152 -17.90 -13.83 -25.36
CA ARG A 152 -18.37 -12.55 -25.89
C ARG A 152 -19.88 -12.67 -26.09
N ARG A 153 -20.68 -12.54 -25.01
CA ARG A 153 -22.12 -12.34 -25.16
C ARG A 153 -22.35 -10.91 -25.69
N SER A 154 -22.73 -10.80 -26.96
CA SER A 154 -23.24 -9.56 -27.56
C SER A 154 -24.39 -9.04 -26.70
N GLY A 155 -24.27 -7.82 -26.19
CA GLY A 155 -25.28 -7.17 -25.34
C GLY A 155 -24.90 -6.95 -23.87
N ALA A 156 -23.82 -7.54 -23.36
CA ALA A 156 -23.43 -7.35 -21.96
C ALA A 156 -22.93 -5.91 -21.68
N THR A 157 -23.54 -5.22 -20.73
CA THR A 157 -23.13 -3.87 -20.34
C THR A 157 -21.74 -3.89 -19.69
N ARG A 158 -21.11 -2.72 -19.55
CA ARG A 158 -19.82 -2.60 -18.86
C ARG A 158 -19.90 -3.05 -17.39
N ALA A 159 -21.08 -2.92 -16.77
CA ALA A 159 -21.34 -3.36 -15.40
C ALA A 159 -21.38 -4.89 -15.32
N ASP A 160 -22.03 -5.56 -16.27
CA ASP A 160 -22.12 -7.03 -16.31
C ASP A 160 -20.74 -7.66 -16.48
N ARG A 161 -19.89 -7.07 -17.33
CA ARG A 161 -18.50 -7.50 -17.51
C ARG A 161 -17.66 -7.35 -16.24
N ARG A 162 -17.87 -6.28 -15.47
CA ARG A 162 -17.17 -6.09 -14.18
C ARG A 162 -17.67 -7.07 -13.13
N ARG A 163 -18.99 -7.31 -13.08
CA ARG A 163 -19.61 -8.23 -12.13
C ARG A 163 -19.16 -9.67 -12.38
N ALA A 164 -19.06 -10.10 -13.65
CA ALA A 164 -18.54 -11.41 -14.05
C ALA A 164 -17.07 -11.63 -13.66
N ILE A 165 -16.22 -10.60 -13.78
CA ILE A 165 -14.82 -10.67 -13.34
C ILE A 165 -14.74 -10.78 -11.81
N PHE A 166 -15.61 -10.06 -11.09
CA PHE A 166 -15.65 -10.09 -9.63
C PHE A 166 -16.07 -11.46 -9.10
N THR A 167 -17.12 -12.06 -9.68
CA THR A 167 -17.60 -13.40 -9.31
C THR A 167 -16.60 -14.49 -9.69
N ALA A 168 -15.91 -14.36 -10.83
CA ALA A 168 -14.87 -15.32 -11.25
C ALA A 168 -13.65 -15.32 -10.31
N ASN A 169 -13.39 -14.21 -9.61
CA ASN A 169 -12.34 -14.09 -8.61
C ASN A 169 -12.83 -14.45 -7.18
N GLY A 170 -14.03 -15.01 -7.03
CA GLY A 170 -14.59 -15.42 -5.75
C GLY A 170 -15.09 -14.27 -4.85
N TRP A 171 -15.24 -13.06 -5.40
CA TRP A 171 -15.77 -11.93 -4.65
C TRP A 171 -17.26 -11.79 -4.94
N THR A 172 -18.10 -12.19 -3.97
CA THR A 172 -19.56 -12.04 -4.08
C THR A 172 -19.95 -10.58 -3.76
N PRO A 173 -20.72 -9.90 -4.61
CA PRO A 173 -21.27 -8.61 -4.26
C PRO A 173 -22.26 -8.79 -3.10
N ARG A 174 -22.05 -8.06 -2.01
CA ARG A 174 -23.01 -7.98 -0.89
C ARG A 174 -24.29 -7.31 -1.40
N VAL A 175 -25.25 -8.10 -1.87
CA VAL A 175 -26.60 -7.61 -2.17
C VAL A 175 -27.23 -7.26 -0.82
N ALA A 176 -27.51 -5.99 -0.61
CA ALA A 176 -28.26 -5.54 0.55
C ALA A 176 -29.65 -6.18 0.49
N ALA A 177 -29.94 -7.08 1.44
CA ALA A 177 -31.28 -7.57 1.66
C ALA A 177 -32.14 -6.37 2.12
N SER A 178 -32.97 -5.87 1.20
CA SER A 178 -34.04 -4.93 1.51
C SER A 178 -35.15 -5.68 2.24
N ALA A 179 -35.19 -5.54 3.56
CA ALA A 179 -36.37 -5.86 4.34
C ALA A 179 -37.43 -4.78 4.08
N SER A 180 -38.61 -5.23 3.66
CA SER A 180 -39.86 -4.48 3.57
C SER A 180 -40.33 -3.98 4.94
N GLY A 181 -40.72 -2.71 5.02
CA GLY A 181 -41.41 -2.12 6.18
C GLY A 181 -41.71 -0.63 5.95
N ALA A 182 -42.99 -0.28 5.88
CA ALA A 182 -43.54 1.00 5.43
C ALA A 182 -43.27 2.22 6.34
N SER A 183 -43.27 3.43 5.76
CA SER A 183 -44.19 4.54 6.13
C SER A 183 -43.82 5.82 5.38
N ALA A 184 -44.85 6.53 4.95
CA ALA A 184 -44.85 7.77 4.18
C ALA A 184 -44.24 8.97 4.92
N ALA A 185 -43.54 9.84 4.19
CA ALA A 185 -43.67 11.29 4.33
C ALA A 185 -42.83 12.01 3.25
N SER A 186 -43.54 12.75 2.40
CA SER A 186 -43.05 13.81 1.53
C SER A 186 -42.08 14.75 2.25
N ARG A 187 -40.87 14.92 1.70
CA ARG A 187 -40.10 16.16 1.87
C ARG A 187 -39.74 16.73 0.52
N THR A 188 -40.57 17.69 0.15
CA THR A 188 -40.41 18.66 -0.91
C THR A 188 -39.03 19.33 -0.86
N MET A 189 -38.45 19.47 -2.05
CA MET A 189 -37.39 20.43 -2.34
C MET A 189 -37.87 21.82 -1.94
N SER A 190 -37.13 22.47 -1.04
CA SER A 190 -37.19 23.91 -0.83
C SER A 190 -35.79 24.45 -1.07
N MET A 191 -35.61 25.05 -2.24
CA MET A 191 -34.53 25.98 -2.51
C MET A 191 -34.98 27.35 -2.00
N SER A 192 -34.31 27.90 -1.00
CA SER A 192 -34.40 29.33 -0.69
C SER A 192 -33.03 29.96 -0.88
N ARG A 193 -32.96 30.84 -1.89
CA ARG A 193 -31.93 31.88 -2.00
C ARG A 193 -32.34 32.99 -1.03
N THR A 194 -31.50 33.28 -0.07
CA THR A 194 -31.49 34.57 0.63
C THR A 194 -30.61 35.53 -0.15
N CYS A 195 -31.19 36.69 -0.46
CA CYS A 195 -30.66 37.97 -0.97
C CYS A 195 -29.26 38.02 -1.57
#